data_AF-A0A8X6SGW2-F1
#
_entry.id   AF-A0A8X6SGW2-F1
#
_cell.length_a   1.000
_cell.length_b   1.000
_cell.length_c   1.000
_cell.angle_alpha   90.00
_cell.angle_beta   90.00
_cell.angle_gamma   90.00
#
_symmetry.space_group_name_H-M   'P 1'
#
loop_
_entity.id
_entity.type
_entity.pdbx_description
1 polymer ?
#
loop_
_entity_poly.entity_id
_entity_poly.type
_entity_poly.pdbx_seq_one_letter_code
_entity_poly.pdbx_strand_id
1 'polypeptide(L)'
;MTGQRRILSSGLVVMETILGWTLSGKVPDSEISSCNAMLVASLIVKEMDISQLWRLDSLGIQDPSEQKTKDEHHKVLMEHFLRTFKVDEEERFLVSLPWLDNHLPLPDNFNLAFKGLQVTTHKLKKENLFKEYGDVFKE
;
A
#
# COMPACT_ATOMS: atom_id res chain seq x y z
N MET A 1 -20.53 4.01 15.10
CA MET A 1 -21.53 4.98 14.60
C MET A 1 -22.33 5.45 15.79
N THR A 2 -22.45 6.75 16.02
CA THR A 2 -23.26 7.29 17.14
C THR A 2 -24.75 7.21 16.85
N GLY A 3 -25.14 6.95 15.59
CA GLY A 3 -26.48 6.51 15.22
C GLY A 3 -27.51 7.63 15.02
N GLN A 4 -27.11 8.89 15.22
CA GLN A 4 -28.00 10.03 14.95
C GLN A 4 -28.20 10.18 13.43
N ARG A 5 -29.46 10.20 13.01
CA ARG A 5 -29.86 10.37 11.61
C ARG A 5 -30.91 11.46 11.50
N ARG A 6 -30.71 12.40 10.56
CA ARG A 6 -31.69 13.45 10.24
C ARG A 6 -31.91 13.53 8.73
N ILE A 7 -33.15 13.74 8.32
CA ILE A 7 -33.52 13.96 6.92
C ILE A 7 -33.75 15.46 6.73
N LEU A 8 -33.06 16.06 5.77
CA LEU A 8 -33.20 17.48 5.43
C LEU A 8 -34.40 17.69 4.50
N SER A 9 -34.87 18.93 4.42
CA SER A 9 -35.95 19.33 3.49
C SER A 9 -35.60 19.07 2.02
N SER A 10 -34.31 19.00 1.68
CA SER A 10 -33.81 18.63 0.36
C SER A 10 -33.90 17.13 0.04
N GLY A 11 -34.33 16.29 0.99
CA GLY A 11 -34.32 14.83 0.86
C GLY A 11 -32.97 14.17 1.18
N LEU A 12 -31.91 14.96 1.43
CA LEU A 12 -30.62 14.45 1.87
C LEU A 12 -30.67 13.98 3.33
N VAL A 13 -29.85 12.97 3.65
CA VAL A 13 -29.76 12.35 4.97
C VAL A 13 -28.41 12.68 5.58
N VAL A 14 -28.41 13.28 6.77
CA VAL A 14 -27.19 13.48 7.58
C VAL A 14 -27.11 12.37 8.62
N MET A 15 -25.95 11.74 8.74
CA MET A 15 -25.67 10.69 9.72
C MET A 15 -24.44 11.06 10.55
N GLU A 16 -24.51 10.89 11.85
CA GLU A 16 -23.39 11.12 12.75
C GLU A 16 -22.51 9.86 12.83
N THR A 17 -21.24 10.02 12.45
CA THR A 17 -20.21 8.99 12.55
C THR A 17 -19.21 9.35 13.65
N ILE A 18 -18.29 8.44 13.96
CA ILE A 18 -17.21 8.72 14.92
C ILE A 18 -16.26 9.84 14.44
N LEU A 19 -16.30 10.17 13.15
CA LEU A 19 -15.49 11.23 12.52
C LEU A 19 -16.29 12.54 12.34
N GLY A 20 -17.53 12.61 12.82
CA GLY A 20 -18.42 13.74 12.65
C GLY A 20 -19.59 13.47 11.68
N TRP A 21 -20.27 14.54 11.29
CA TRP A 21 -21.47 14.48 10.46
C TRP A 21 -21.15 14.20 8.99
N THR A 22 -21.79 13.19 8.42
CA THR A 22 -21.68 12.79 7.01
C THR A 22 -23.02 12.95 6.29
N LEU A 23 -23.02 13.56 5.11
CA LEU A 23 -24.21 13.77 4.27
C LEU A 23 -24.30 12.67 3.20
N SER A 24 -25.50 12.12 2.98
CA SER A 24 -25.77 11.03 2.03
C SER A 24 -27.13 11.22 1.37
N GLY A 25 -27.29 10.81 0.11
CA GLY A 25 -28.54 10.90 -0.65
C GLY A 25 -28.37 11.53 -2.02
N LYS A 26 -29.43 11.47 -2.83
CA LYS A 26 -29.44 12.07 -4.17
C LYS A 26 -29.53 13.59 -4.04
N VAL A 27 -28.53 14.30 -4.56
CA VAL A 27 -28.56 15.76 -4.68
C VAL A 27 -29.57 16.14 -5.78
N PRO A 28 -30.47 17.11 -5.55
CA PRO A 28 -31.34 17.65 -6.59
C PRO A 28 -30.51 18.18 -7.77
N ASP A 29 -30.95 17.94 -9.01
CA ASP A 29 -30.19 18.28 -10.23
C ASP A 29 -29.98 19.81 -10.44
N SER A 30 -30.48 20.66 -9.53
CA SER A 30 -30.25 22.10 -9.54
C SER A 30 -29.01 22.47 -8.72
N GLU A 31 -28.00 22.99 -9.42
CA GLU A 31 -26.81 23.66 -8.90
C GLU A 31 -25.87 22.78 -8.07
N ILE A 32 -25.13 21.92 -8.78
CA ILE A 32 -23.91 21.31 -8.27
C ILE A 32 -22.87 22.44 -8.11
N SER A 33 -22.82 23.04 -6.92
CA SER A 33 -21.62 23.78 -6.52
C SER A 33 -20.46 22.79 -6.50
N SER A 34 -19.50 23.00 -7.39
CA SER A 34 -18.36 22.13 -7.68
C SER A 34 -17.51 21.84 -6.44
N CYS A 35 -17.94 20.89 -5.63
CA CYS A 35 -17.11 20.23 -4.65
C CYS A 35 -16.47 19.03 -5.36
N ASN A 36 -15.17 19.17 -5.69
CA ASN A 36 -14.41 18.19 -6.48
C ASN A 36 -14.53 16.76 -5.91
N ALA A 37 -14.63 16.60 -4.59
CA ALA A 37 -14.82 15.30 -3.95
C ALA A 37 -16.15 14.62 -4.32
N MET A 38 -17.23 15.39 -4.46
CA MET A 38 -18.56 14.88 -4.81
C MET A 38 -18.69 14.61 -6.31
N LEU A 39 -18.06 15.46 -7.13
CA LEU A 39 -17.95 15.25 -8.58
C LEU A 39 -17.20 13.95 -8.91
N VAL A 40 -16.08 13.69 -8.26
CA VAL A 40 -15.27 12.49 -8.49
C VAL A 40 -16.06 11.22 -8.19
N ALA A 41 -16.78 11.15 -7.06
CA ALA A 41 -17.63 10.00 -6.75
C ALA A 41 -18.79 9.83 -7.75
N SER A 42 -19.40 10.92 -8.23
CA SER A 42 -20.54 10.87 -9.16
C SER A 42 -20.16 10.48 -10.60
N LEU A 43 -18.99 10.90 -11.08
CA LEU A 43 -18.48 10.55 -12.40
C LEU A 43 -18.08 9.06 -12.46
N ILE A 44 -17.52 8.53 -11.37
CA ILE A 44 -17.15 7.10 -11.27
C ILE A 44 -18.37 6.18 -11.37
N VAL A 45 -19.53 6.62 -10.88
CA VAL A 45 -20.75 5.77 -10.84
C VAL A 45 -21.58 5.85 -12.13
N LYS A 46 -21.47 6.92 -12.93
CA LYS A 46 -22.30 7.10 -14.13
C LYS A 46 -21.83 6.30 -15.35
N GLU A 47 -20.54 5.97 -15.42
CA GLU A 47 -19.95 5.29 -16.59
C GLU A 47 -19.56 3.84 -16.34
N MET A 48 -19.63 3.36 -15.09
CA MET A 48 -19.14 2.05 -14.72
C MET A 48 -20.30 1.10 -14.40
N ASP A 49 -20.43 0.02 -15.17
CA ASP A 49 -21.33 -1.08 -14.83
C ASP A 49 -20.98 -1.59 -13.42
N ILE A 50 -21.99 -1.90 -12.60
CA ILE A 50 -21.80 -2.36 -11.21
C ILE A 50 -20.87 -3.57 -11.18
N SER A 51 -20.92 -4.43 -12.19
CA SER A 51 -20.02 -5.57 -12.31
C SER A 51 -18.53 -5.15 -12.31
N GLN A 52 -18.19 -4.01 -12.92
CA GLN A 52 -16.82 -3.48 -13.00
C GLN A 52 -16.33 -2.95 -11.66
N LEU A 53 -17.21 -2.48 -10.75
CA LEU A 53 -16.81 -2.10 -9.39
C LEU A 53 -16.27 -3.30 -8.58
N TRP A 54 -16.68 -4.51 -8.93
CA TRP A 54 -16.27 -5.76 -8.28
C TRP A 54 -15.15 -6.50 -9.03
N ARG A 55 -14.72 -6.01 -10.19
CA ARG A 55 -13.58 -6.57 -10.92
C ARG A 55 -12.29 -6.00 -10.35
N LEU A 56 -11.39 -6.88 -9.92
CA LEU A 56 -10.06 -6.50 -9.41
C LEU A 56 -9.25 -5.72 -10.47
N ASP A 57 -9.41 -6.06 -11.74
CA ASP A 57 -8.82 -5.36 -12.88
C ASP A 57 -9.17 -3.87 -12.93
N SER A 58 -10.42 -3.52 -12.60
CA SER A 58 -10.93 -2.14 -12.62
C SER A 58 -10.39 -1.31 -11.44
N LEU A 59 -9.91 -1.97 -10.38
CA LEU A 59 -9.22 -1.34 -9.25
C LEU A 59 -7.70 -1.19 -9.51
N GLY A 60 -7.23 -1.53 -10.71
CA GLY A 60 -5.80 -1.54 -11.06
C GLY A 60 -5.02 -2.69 -10.40
N ILE A 61 -5.72 -3.66 -9.82
CA ILE A 61 -5.14 -4.87 -9.24
C ILE A 61 -5.25 -5.96 -10.31
N GLN A 62 -4.33 -5.92 -11.28
CA GLN A 62 -4.14 -7.04 -12.18
C GLN A 62 -3.23 -8.05 -11.49
N ASP A 63 -3.66 -9.30 -11.42
CA ASP A 63 -2.77 -10.40 -11.01
C ASP A 63 -1.76 -10.62 -12.15
N PRO A 64 -0.44 -10.45 -11.91
CA PRO A 64 0.57 -10.70 -12.94
C PRO A 64 0.52 -12.13 -13.48
N SER A 65 -0.10 -13.06 -12.73
CA SER A 65 -0.28 -14.45 -13.12
C SER A 65 -1.35 -14.69 -14.17
N GLU A 66 -2.19 -13.71 -14.52
CA GLU A 66 -3.18 -13.89 -15.60
C GLU A 66 -2.56 -13.83 -17.01
N GLN A 67 -1.34 -13.32 -17.17
CA GLN A 67 -0.69 -13.20 -18.49
C GLN A 67 0.14 -14.42 -18.90
N LYS A 68 0.47 -15.31 -17.96
CA LYS A 68 1.25 -16.53 -18.24
C LYS A 68 0.60 -17.72 -17.57
N THR A 69 0.55 -18.85 -18.26
CA THR A 69 0.07 -20.09 -17.63
C THR A 69 0.95 -20.45 -16.43
N LYS A 70 0.38 -21.09 -15.41
CA LYS A 70 1.11 -21.51 -14.19
C LYS A 70 2.38 -22.30 -14.54
N ASP A 71 2.34 -23.07 -15.63
CA ASP A 71 3.44 -23.89 -16.13
C ASP A 71 4.59 -23.05 -16.71
N GLU A 72 4.28 -22.00 -17.47
CA GLU A 72 5.29 -21.07 -17.98
C GLU A 72 5.98 -20.31 -16.85
N HIS A 73 5.21 -19.89 -15.84
CA HIS A 73 5.77 -19.23 -14.66
C HIS A 73 6.70 -20.17 -13.89
N HIS A 74 6.30 -21.43 -13.71
CA HIS A 74 7.12 -22.45 -13.06
C HIS A 74 8.43 -22.70 -13.83
N LYS A 75 8.37 -22.76 -15.17
CA LYS A 75 9.55 -22.92 -16.02
C LYS A 75 10.55 -21.78 -15.84
N VAL A 76 10.08 -20.52 -15.86
CA VAL A 76 10.93 -19.35 -15.65
C VAL A 76 11.57 -19.34 -14.25
N LEU A 77 10.81 -19.71 -13.21
CA LEU A 77 11.34 -19.84 -11.85
C LEU A 77 12.41 -20.93 -11.74
N MET A 78 12.20 -22.09 -12.37
CA MET A 78 13.17 -23.18 -12.40
C MET A 78 14.45 -22.79 -13.13
N GLU A 79 14.33 -22.15 -14.30
CA GLU A 79 15.48 -21.62 -15.04
C GLU A 79 16.25 -20.57 -14.21
N HIS A 80 15.55 -19.67 -13.53
CA HIS A 80 16.15 -18.66 -12.64
C HIS A 80 16.90 -19.30 -11.47
N PHE A 81 16.29 -20.31 -10.84
CA PHE A 81 16.88 -21.07 -9.74
C PHE A 81 18.19 -21.72 -10.18
N LEU A 82 18.17 -22.50 -11.28
CA LEU A 82 19.36 -23.18 -11.79
C LEU A 82 20.48 -22.21 -12.19
N ARG A 83 20.11 -21.06 -12.76
CA ARG A 83 21.08 -20.02 -13.15
C ARG A 83 21.76 -19.37 -11.95
N THR A 84 21.04 -19.18 -10.85
CA THR A 84 21.53 -18.37 -9.73
C THR A 84 21.93 -19.18 -8.50
N PHE A 85 21.70 -20.49 -8.54
CA PHE A 85 22.14 -21.42 -7.54
C PHE A 85 23.68 -21.46 -7.44
N LYS A 86 24.18 -21.29 -6.23
CA LYS A 86 25.60 -21.38 -5.87
C LYS A 86 25.74 -22.05 -4.52
N VAL A 87 26.91 -22.61 -4.26
CA VAL A 87 27.30 -23.10 -2.93
C VAL A 87 28.46 -22.24 -2.47
N ASP A 88 28.36 -21.72 -1.24
CA ASP A 88 29.39 -20.91 -0.60
C ASP A 88 30.54 -21.78 -0.05
N GLU A 89 31.63 -21.15 0.36
CA GLU A 89 32.79 -21.81 0.99
C GLU A 89 32.42 -22.53 2.31
N GLU A 90 31.35 -22.09 2.96
CA GLU A 90 30.75 -22.72 4.16
C GLU A 90 29.69 -23.79 3.81
N GLU A 91 29.68 -24.33 2.58
CA GLU A 91 28.70 -25.32 2.09
C GLU A 91 27.23 -24.85 2.15
N ARG A 92 26.98 -23.54 2.15
CA ARG A 92 25.63 -22.97 2.19
C ARG A 92 25.07 -22.77 0.79
N PHE A 93 23.81 -23.15 0.59
CA PHE A 93 23.10 -22.90 -0.67
C PHE A 93 22.69 -21.42 -0.78
N LEU A 94 23.17 -20.76 -1.84
CA LEU A 94 22.86 -19.39 -2.19
C LEU A 94 22.02 -19.39 -3.48
N VAL A 95 20.86 -18.75 -3.42
CA VAL A 95 19.95 -18.58 -4.57
C VAL A 95 19.46 -17.15 -4.54
N SER A 96 19.51 -16.45 -5.68
CA SER A 96 18.90 -15.12 -5.74
C SER A 96 17.38 -15.20 -5.77
N LEU A 97 16.75 -14.18 -5.21
CA LEU A 97 15.30 -14.05 -5.24
C LEU A 97 14.80 -13.86 -6.68
N PRO A 98 13.68 -14.51 -7.05
CA PRO A 98 13.08 -14.35 -8.37
C PRO A 98 12.33 -13.02 -8.44
N TRP A 99 13.06 -11.94 -8.74
CA TRP A 99 12.47 -10.62 -8.96
C TRP A 99 11.72 -10.57 -10.29
N LEU A 100 10.70 -9.72 -10.36
CA LEU A 100 10.05 -9.39 -11.62
C LEU A 100 11.06 -8.69 -12.55
N ASP A 101 11.20 -9.22 -13.78
CA ASP A 101 11.97 -8.56 -14.82
C ASP A 101 11.38 -7.16 -15.10
N ASN A 102 12.25 -6.16 -15.31
CA ASN A 102 11.88 -4.77 -15.57
C ASN A 102 11.16 -4.02 -14.42
N HIS A 103 11.32 -4.44 -13.16
CA HIS A 103 10.87 -3.61 -12.05
C HIS A 103 11.61 -2.25 -12.04
N LEU A 104 10.94 -1.18 -11.60
CA LEU A 104 11.64 0.05 -11.27
C LEU A 104 12.63 -0.22 -10.13
N PRO A 105 13.79 0.46 -10.10
CA PRO A 105 14.69 0.33 -8.96
C PRO A 105 13.93 0.64 -7.67
N LEU A 106 14.05 -0.25 -6.69
CA LEU A 106 13.42 -0.05 -5.40
C LEU A 106 13.98 1.24 -4.78
N PRO A 107 13.12 2.11 -4.22
CA PRO A 107 13.60 3.29 -3.53
C PRO A 107 14.47 2.85 -2.35
N ASP A 108 15.68 3.39 -2.25
CA ASP A 108 16.53 3.14 -1.11
C ASP A 108 16.04 3.93 0.11
N ASN A 109 16.21 3.35 1.30
CA ASN A 109 15.94 4.01 2.58
C ASN A 109 17.24 4.41 3.30
N PHE A 110 18.38 4.40 2.60
CA PHE A 110 19.70 4.54 3.24
C PHE A 110 19.81 5.85 4.00
N ASN A 111 19.48 6.97 3.32
CA ASN A 111 19.57 8.30 3.92
C ASN A 111 18.62 8.47 5.12
N LEU A 112 17.43 7.85 5.07
CA LEU A 112 16.46 7.89 6.17
C LEU A 112 16.96 7.09 7.38
N ALA A 113 17.43 5.86 7.14
CA ALA A 113 18.00 5.00 8.16
C ALA A 113 19.25 5.64 8.81
N PHE A 114 20.12 6.24 7.99
CA PHE A 114 21.32 6.93 8.45
C PHE A 114 20.97 8.15 9.33
N LYS A 115 20.00 8.97 8.92
CA LYS A 115 19.50 10.07 9.77
C LYS A 115 18.93 9.55 11.09
N GLY A 116 18.15 8.47 11.05
CA GLY A 116 17.63 7.80 12.24
C GLY A 116 18.74 7.35 13.19
N LEU A 117 19.80 6.76 12.65
CA LEU A 117 20.99 6.36 13.40
C LEU A 117 21.68 7.57 14.04
N GLN A 118 21.89 8.66 13.31
CA GLN A 118 22.54 9.87 13.83
C GLN A 118 21.75 10.50 14.99
N VAL A 119 20.43 10.60 14.85
CA VAL A 119 19.53 11.13 15.88
C VAL A 119 19.55 10.24 17.12
N THR A 120 19.43 8.93 16.93
CA THR A 120 19.43 7.95 18.04
C THR A 120 20.77 7.97 18.76
N THR A 121 21.88 8.02 18.02
CA THR A 121 23.24 8.12 18.58
C THR A 121 23.41 9.40 19.41
N HIS A 122 22.94 10.54 18.91
CA HIS A 122 22.98 11.81 19.66
C HIS A 122 22.15 11.73 20.95
N LYS A 123 20.94 11.17 20.88
CA LYS A 123 20.07 10.99 22.05
C LYS A 123 20.74 10.10 23.11
N LEU A 124 21.26 8.94 22.71
CA LEU A 124 21.92 8.00 23.62
C LEU A 124 23.18 8.60 24.27
N LYS A 125 23.95 9.41 23.54
CA LYS A 125 25.09 10.13 24.13
C LYS A 125 24.64 11.19 25.12
N LYS A 126 23.58 11.94 24.82
CA LYS A 126 23.01 12.95 25.74
C LYS A 126 22.50 12.32 27.04
N GLU A 127 21.94 11.12 26.95
CA GLU A 127 21.42 10.36 28.09
C GLU A 127 22.51 9.51 28.79
N ASN A 128 23.76 9.55 28.33
CA ASN A 128 24.88 8.71 28.79
C ASN A 128 24.64 7.18 28.66
N LEU A 129 23.66 6.76 27.88
CA LEU A 129 23.27 5.35 27.66
C LEU A 129 24.03 4.68 26.51
N PHE A 130 24.82 5.44 25.74
CA PHE A 130 25.47 4.92 24.53
C PHE A 130 26.40 3.73 24.80
N LYS A 131 27.12 3.74 25.93
CA LYS A 131 28.06 2.66 26.28
C LYS A 131 27.31 1.41 26.74
N GLU A 132 26.32 1.54 27.62
CA GLU A 132 25.50 0.42 28.11
C GLU A 132 24.81 -0.32 26.97
N TYR A 133 24.18 0.42 26.03
CA TYR A 133 23.59 -0.19 24.84
C TYR A 133 24.62 -0.89 23.95
N GLY A 134 25.83 -0.35 23.85
CA GLY A 134 26.92 -0.96 23.08
C GLY A 134 27.45 -2.24 23.69
N ASP A 135 27.33 -2.41 25.02
CA ASP A 135 27.80 -3.60 25.72
C ASP A 135 26.82 -4.78 25.58
N VAL A 136 25.52 -4.53 25.35
CA VAL A 136 24.52 -5.58 25.03
C VAL A 136 24.88 -6.36 23.76
N PHE A 137 25.51 -5.72 22.77
CA PHE A 137 25.89 -6.39 21.52
C PHE A 137 27.19 -7.20 21.61
N LYS A 138 27.87 -7.17 22.76
CA LYS A 138 29.14 -7.90 23.00
C LYS A 138 28.96 -9.14 23.87
N GLU A 139 27.76 -9.34 24.41
CA GLU A 139 27.32 -10.57 25.07
C GLU A 139 26.86 -11.59 24.03
#